data_AF-A0A8J8D857-F1
#
_entry.id   AF-A0A8J8D857-F1
#
_cell.length_a   1.000
_cell.length_b   1.000
_cell.length_c   1.000
_cell.angle_alpha   90.00
_cell.angle_beta   90.00
_cell.angle_gamma   90.00
#
_symmetry.space_group_name_H-M   'P 1'
#
loop_
_entity.id
_entity.type
_entity.pdbx_description
1 polymer ?
#
loop_
_entity_poly.entity_id
_entity_poly.type
_entity_poly.pdbx_seq_one_letter_code
_entity_poly.pdbx_strand_id
1 'polypeptide(L)'
;MPNYDAHVLSGVASYPLVVAMAGFLSTRGIPFELSTMALVIGYGLYVLGADLPDMDHPNALIHRGAKPIVSVLVGGAAYINLASSINVGEQWLNTAVAWGIAVAAALVAWYAFTWMMPGHRGVVHSLLFAAVYGALAFLLVEYGLGMGTGEGLYVGFAAFSGYTLHLILDRDISLL
;
A
#
# COMPACT_ATOMS: atom_id res chain seq x y z
N MET A 1 4.62 21.65 -6.79
CA MET A 1 3.92 20.52 -6.17
C MET A 1 4.11 20.67 -4.67
N PRO A 2 3.11 20.37 -3.84
CA PRO A 2 3.31 20.20 -2.40
C PRO A 2 4.48 19.25 -2.15
N ASN A 3 5.15 19.40 -1.02
CA ASN A 3 6.23 18.49 -0.62
C ASN A 3 5.66 17.38 0.28
N TYR A 4 6.48 16.38 0.59
CA TYR A 4 6.17 15.31 1.54
C TYR A 4 5.44 15.81 2.81
N ASP A 5 5.97 16.86 3.45
CA ASP A 5 5.37 17.41 4.67
C ASP A 5 3.94 17.92 4.42
N ALA A 6 3.69 18.60 3.30
CA ALA A 6 2.36 19.10 2.96
C ALA A 6 1.36 17.94 2.74
N HIS A 7 1.76 16.87 2.07
CA HIS A 7 0.93 15.70 1.84
C HIS A 7 0.59 14.97 3.14
N VAL A 8 1.61 14.62 3.93
CA VAL A 8 1.43 13.91 5.19
C VAL A 8 0.68 14.74 6.22
N LEU A 9 1.02 16.03 6.39
CA LEU A 9 0.31 16.90 7.33
C LEU A 9 -1.14 17.12 6.93
N SER A 10 -1.43 17.23 5.63
CA SER A 10 -2.81 17.29 5.15
C SER A 10 -3.55 16.00 5.47
N GLY A 11 -2.93 14.83 5.26
CA GLY A 11 -3.48 13.53 5.65
C GLY A 11 -3.78 13.45 7.15
N VAL A 12 -2.83 13.87 8.00
CA VAL A 12 -2.99 13.90 9.45
C VAL A 12 -4.15 14.82 9.86
N ALA A 13 -4.20 16.03 9.33
CA ALA A 13 -5.14 17.06 9.75
C ALA A 13 -6.58 16.81 9.24
N SER A 14 -6.73 16.22 8.06
CA SER A 14 -8.04 16.09 7.39
C SER A 14 -8.77 14.79 7.66
N TYR A 15 -8.15 13.81 8.32
CA TYR A 15 -8.81 12.54 8.65
C TYR A 15 -10.16 12.67 9.38
N PRO A 16 -10.38 13.61 10.32
CA PRO A 16 -11.69 13.79 10.94
C PRO A 16 -12.83 14.06 9.94
N LEU A 17 -12.53 14.68 8.79
CA LEU A 17 -13.52 14.90 7.73
C LEU A 17 -13.97 13.59 7.08
N VAL A 18 -13.05 12.64 6.90
CA VAL A 18 -13.35 11.31 6.37
C VAL A 18 -14.18 10.49 7.34
N VAL A 19 -13.85 10.55 8.64
CA VAL A 19 -14.66 9.90 9.68
C VAL A 19 -16.08 10.47 9.70
N ALA A 20 -16.21 11.80 9.65
CA ALA A 20 -17.52 12.47 9.61
C ALA A 20 -18.32 12.10 8.35
N MET A 21 -17.66 12.05 7.19
CA MET A 21 -18.26 11.62 5.93
C MET A 21 -18.73 10.17 6.01
N ALA A 22 -17.89 9.25 6.50
CA ALA A 22 -18.25 7.84 6.65
C ALA A 22 -19.42 7.65 7.64
N GLY A 23 -19.43 8.39 8.74
CA GLY A 23 -20.55 8.40 9.69
C GLY A 23 -21.85 8.86 9.04
N PHE A 24 -21.81 9.97 8.28
CA PHE A 24 -22.96 10.45 7.51
C PHE A 24 -23.43 9.41 6.49
N LEU A 25 -22.53 8.81 5.72
CA LEU A 25 -22.84 7.77 4.73
C LEU A 25 -23.46 6.53 5.39
N SER A 26 -23.00 6.16 6.58
CA SER A 26 -23.59 5.08 7.38
C SER A 26 -25.05 5.37 7.73
N THR A 27 -25.40 6.61 8.09
CA THR A 27 -26.82 7.01 8.29
C THR A 27 -27.68 6.92 7.02
N ARG A 28 -27.07 6.83 5.84
CA ARG A 28 -27.74 6.66 4.54
C ARG A 28 -27.80 5.20 4.08
N GLY A 29 -27.41 4.25 4.93
CA GLY A 29 -27.51 2.82 4.67
C GLY A 29 -26.26 2.20 4.04
N ILE A 30 -25.15 2.93 3.94
CA ILE A 30 -23.87 2.31 3.59
C ILE A 30 -23.38 1.52 4.82
N PRO A 31 -22.99 0.23 4.69
CA PRO A 31 -22.71 -0.64 5.83
C PRO A 31 -21.31 -0.38 6.43
N PHE A 32 -20.91 0.87 6.63
CA PHE A 32 -19.66 1.20 7.30
C PHE A 32 -19.77 0.99 8.80
N GLU A 33 -18.78 0.29 9.37
CA GLU A 33 -18.63 0.10 10.81
C GLU A 33 -17.41 0.87 11.32
N LEU A 34 -17.65 1.89 12.15
CA LEU A 34 -16.63 2.79 12.69
C LEU A 34 -16.08 2.28 14.03
N SER A 35 -15.62 1.03 14.06
CA SER A 35 -14.99 0.48 15.27
C SER A 35 -13.68 1.19 15.59
N THR A 36 -13.20 1.09 16.83
CA THR A 36 -11.88 1.64 17.21
C THR A 36 -10.76 1.09 16.31
N MET A 37 -10.80 -0.20 15.99
CA MET A 37 -9.77 -0.82 15.15
C MET A 37 -9.83 -0.31 13.72
N ALA A 38 -11.04 -0.23 13.15
CA ALA A 38 -11.28 0.32 11.82
C ALA A 38 -10.80 1.78 11.73
N LEU A 39 -11.10 2.60 12.73
CA LEU A 39 -10.67 3.99 12.81
C LEU A 39 -9.14 4.14 12.92
N VAL A 40 -8.46 3.30 13.69
CA VAL A 40 -6.99 3.35 13.85
C VAL A 40 -6.28 2.90 12.58
N ILE A 41 -6.68 1.76 12.01
CA ILE A 41 -6.07 1.23 10.78
C ILE A 41 -6.40 2.14 9.59
N GLY A 42 -7.66 2.56 9.49
CA GLY A 42 -8.12 3.51 8.47
C GLY A 42 -7.34 4.82 8.53
N TYR A 43 -6.98 5.31 9.73
CA TYR A 43 -6.16 6.51 9.87
C TYR A 43 -4.76 6.31 9.30
N GLY A 44 -4.12 5.19 9.66
CA GLY A 44 -2.79 4.84 9.15
C GLY A 44 -2.77 4.74 7.62
N LEU A 45 -3.76 4.05 7.02
CA LEU A 45 -3.84 3.89 5.57
C LEU A 45 -4.31 5.18 4.85
N TYR A 46 -5.10 6.02 5.50
CA TYR A 46 -5.44 7.36 4.98
C TYR A 46 -4.18 8.23 4.85
N VAL A 47 -3.40 8.33 5.93
CA VAL A 47 -2.17 9.16 5.95
C VAL A 47 -1.12 8.58 5.00
N LEU A 48 -0.95 7.26 4.96
CA LEU A 48 -0.06 6.61 4.01
C LEU A 48 -0.50 6.89 2.56
N GLY A 49 -1.79 6.74 2.27
CA GLY A 49 -2.38 7.04 0.97
C GLY A 49 -2.14 8.49 0.52
N ALA A 50 -2.07 9.44 1.45
CA ALA A 50 -1.81 10.85 1.12
C ALA A 50 -0.41 11.12 0.55
N ASP A 51 0.57 10.23 0.76
CA ASP A 51 1.93 10.32 0.21
C ASP A 51 2.24 9.19 -0.79
N LEU A 52 1.45 8.12 -0.78
CA LEU A 52 1.66 6.92 -1.58
C LEU A 52 1.89 7.16 -3.08
N PRO A 53 1.21 8.12 -3.75
CA PRO A 53 1.40 8.34 -5.18
C PRO A 53 2.80 8.82 -5.56
N ASP A 54 3.51 9.51 -4.65
CA ASP A 54 4.89 9.97 -4.83
C ASP A 54 5.90 8.82 -4.89
N MET A 55 5.46 7.56 -4.77
CA MET A 55 6.34 6.40 -4.96
C MET A 55 6.93 6.30 -6.36
N ASP A 56 6.41 7.04 -7.34
CA ASP A 56 6.97 7.14 -8.67
C ASP A 56 8.28 7.96 -8.69
N HIS A 57 8.48 8.86 -7.72
CA HIS A 57 9.67 9.70 -7.64
C HIS A 57 10.82 9.02 -6.88
N PRO A 58 12.01 8.80 -7.47
CA PRO A 58 13.10 8.02 -6.85
C PRO A 58 13.65 8.57 -5.53
N ASN A 59 13.47 9.87 -5.29
CA ASN A 59 13.92 10.54 -4.07
C ASN A 59 12.83 10.64 -3.00
N ALA A 60 11.59 10.23 -3.28
CA ALA A 60 10.52 10.25 -2.29
C ALA A 60 10.82 9.24 -1.17
N LEU A 61 10.45 9.60 0.05
CA LEU A 61 10.63 8.72 1.22
C LEU A 61 9.87 7.41 1.04
N ILE A 62 8.64 7.48 0.50
CA ILE A 62 7.83 6.30 0.23
C ILE A 62 8.46 5.39 -0.84
N HIS A 63 9.07 5.94 -1.90
CA HIS A 63 9.82 5.14 -2.88
C HIS A 63 10.98 4.40 -2.22
N ARG A 64 11.78 5.12 -1.43
CA ARG A 64 12.96 4.58 -0.74
C ARG A 64 12.60 3.55 0.33
N GLY A 65 11.42 3.66 0.94
CA GLY A 65 10.89 2.69 1.90
C GLY A 65 10.27 1.46 1.26
N ALA A 66 9.40 1.64 0.26
CA ALA A 66 8.67 0.54 -0.38
C ALA A 66 9.61 -0.41 -1.15
N LYS A 67 10.62 0.14 -1.83
CA LYS A 67 11.57 -0.63 -2.65
C LYS A 67 12.28 -1.77 -1.89
N PRO A 68 12.96 -1.54 -0.74
CA PRO A 68 13.55 -2.64 0.04
C PRO A 68 12.50 -3.59 0.61
N ILE A 69 11.33 -3.10 1.03
CA ILE A 69 10.25 -3.96 1.56
C ILE A 69 9.80 -4.96 0.49
N VAL A 70 9.45 -4.49 -0.71
CA VAL A 70 9.07 -5.35 -1.85
C VAL A 70 10.17 -6.36 -2.16
N SER A 71 11.43 -5.93 -2.17
CA SER A 71 12.57 -6.80 -2.46
C SER A 71 12.71 -7.94 -1.45
N VAL A 72 12.61 -7.63 -0.16
CA VAL A 72 12.68 -8.62 0.93
C VAL A 72 11.48 -9.56 0.89
N LEU A 73 10.26 -9.06 0.63
CA LEU A 73 9.07 -9.89 0.51
C LEU A 73 9.17 -10.89 -0.65
N VAL A 74 9.63 -10.45 -1.82
CA VAL A 74 9.82 -11.34 -2.98
C VAL A 74 10.92 -12.38 -2.70
N GLY A 75 12.06 -11.97 -2.12
CA GLY A 75 13.12 -12.89 -1.75
C GLY A 75 12.68 -13.92 -0.71
N GLY A 76 11.98 -13.48 0.34
CA GLY A 76 11.43 -14.35 1.37
C GLY A 76 10.40 -15.34 0.82
N ALA A 77 9.51 -14.87 -0.06
CA ALA A 77 8.57 -15.74 -0.76
C ALA A 77 9.28 -16.78 -1.63
N ALA A 78 10.32 -16.39 -2.38
CA ALA A 78 11.12 -17.31 -3.18
C ALA A 78 11.78 -18.39 -2.30
N TYR A 79 12.35 -18.00 -1.15
CA TYR A 79 12.92 -18.95 -0.20
C TYR A 79 11.87 -19.95 0.31
N ILE A 80 10.73 -19.46 0.82
CA ILE A 80 9.66 -20.31 1.38
C ILE A 80 9.17 -21.34 0.35
N ASN A 81 9.02 -20.92 -0.91
CA ASN A 81 8.51 -21.80 -1.97
C ASN A 81 9.55 -22.79 -2.51
N LEU A 82 10.85 -22.46 -2.43
CA LEU A 82 11.91 -23.28 -3.03
C LEU A 82 12.69 -24.14 -2.03
N ALA A 83 12.71 -23.77 -0.74
CA ALA A 83 13.57 -24.39 0.26
C ALA A 83 13.37 -25.91 0.40
N SER A 84 12.14 -26.40 0.21
CA SER A 84 11.82 -27.84 0.26
C SER A 84 12.09 -28.59 -1.04
N SER A 85 12.28 -27.89 -2.15
CA SER A 85 12.43 -28.48 -3.50
C SER A 85 13.89 -28.65 -3.93
N ILE A 86 14.83 -28.00 -3.23
CA ILE A 86 16.25 -28.04 -3.55
C ILE A 86 16.90 -29.23 -2.84
N ASN A 87 17.53 -30.11 -3.62
CA ASN A 87 18.31 -31.23 -3.09
C ASN A 87 19.62 -31.41 -3.85
N VAL A 88 20.68 -30.81 -3.30
CA VAL A 88 22.07 -30.93 -3.73
C VAL A 88 22.89 -31.79 -2.76
N GLY A 89 22.22 -32.68 -2.03
CA GLY A 89 22.83 -33.65 -1.11
C GLY A 89 22.91 -33.16 0.33
N GLU A 90 23.76 -32.17 0.60
CA GLU A 90 24.02 -31.67 1.97
C GLU A 90 22.99 -30.61 2.40
N GLN A 91 22.43 -30.73 3.61
CA GLN A 91 21.35 -29.84 4.08
C GLN A 91 21.77 -28.36 4.18
N TRP A 92 23.00 -28.11 4.63
CA TRP A 92 23.53 -26.74 4.69
C TRP A 92 23.70 -26.15 3.29
N LEU A 93 24.05 -26.99 2.30
CA LEU A 93 24.21 -26.58 0.91
C LEU A 93 22.84 -26.33 0.26
N ASN A 94 21.82 -27.16 0.54
CA ASN A 94 20.44 -26.91 0.11
C ASN A 94 19.95 -25.54 0.60
N THR A 95 20.18 -25.24 1.88
CA THR A 95 19.82 -23.95 2.50
C THR A 95 20.57 -22.80 1.84
N ALA A 96 21.87 -22.94 1.61
CA ALA A 96 22.69 -21.91 0.97
C ALA A 96 22.26 -21.63 -0.47
N VAL A 97 21.96 -22.68 -1.25
CA VAL A 97 21.46 -22.56 -2.63
C VAL A 97 20.08 -21.91 -2.64
N ALA A 98 19.16 -22.31 -1.75
CA ALA A 98 17.84 -21.69 -1.61
C ALA A 98 17.95 -20.19 -1.31
N TRP A 99 18.84 -19.80 -0.39
CA TRP A 99 19.10 -18.39 -0.11
C TRP A 99 19.77 -17.65 -1.27
N GLY A 100 20.67 -18.30 -2.01
CA GLY A 100 21.27 -17.72 -3.22
C GLY A 100 20.20 -17.34 -4.26
N ILE A 101 19.23 -18.23 -4.49
CA ILE A 101 18.10 -17.95 -5.39
C ILE A 101 17.19 -16.87 -4.80
N ALA A 102 16.91 -16.90 -3.50
CA ALA A 102 16.11 -15.89 -2.82
C ALA A 102 16.72 -14.48 -2.93
N VAL A 103 18.04 -14.35 -2.76
CA VAL A 103 18.78 -13.09 -2.94
C VAL A 103 18.71 -12.64 -4.41
N ALA A 104 18.89 -13.55 -5.37
CA ALA A 104 18.75 -13.22 -6.78
C ALA A 104 17.34 -12.69 -7.10
N ALA A 105 16.29 -13.34 -6.58
CA ALA A 105 14.90 -12.89 -6.72
C ALA A 105 14.67 -11.50 -6.08
N ALA A 106 15.22 -11.26 -4.88
CA ALA A 106 15.15 -9.95 -4.22
C ALA A 106 15.85 -8.85 -5.03
N LEU A 107 17.01 -9.13 -5.62
CA LEU A 107 17.72 -8.18 -6.50
C LEU A 107 16.92 -7.91 -7.79
N VAL A 108 16.34 -8.95 -8.40
CA VAL A 108 15.44 -8.76 -9.55
C VAL A 108 14.26 -7.87 -9.17
N ALA A 109 13.61 -8.12 -8.03
CA ALA A 109 12.52 -7.30 -7.53
C ALA A 109 12.94 -5.85 -7.26
N TRP A 110 14.14 -5.63 -6.71
CA TRP A 110 14.69 -4.29 -6.48
C TRP A 110 14.78 -3.48 -7.77
N TYR A 111 15.37 -4.05 -8.83
CA TYR A 111 15.49 -3.35 -10.11
C TYR A 111 14.16 -3.27 -10.86
N ALA A 112 13.34 -4.32 -10.80
CA ALA A 112 12.01 -4.35 -11.40
C ALA A 112 11.09 -3.30 -10.80
N PHE A 113 11.11 -3.08 -9.48
CA PHE A 113 10.32 -2.03 -8.83
C PHE A 113 10.60 -0.66 -9.44
N THR A 114 11.87 -0.26 -9.55
CA THR A 114 12.23 1.03 -10.16
C THR A 114 11.89 1.08 -11.65
N TRP A 115 12.04 -0.04 -12.37
CA TRP A 115 11.71 -0.10 -13.79
C TRP A 115 10.19 0.00 -14.06
N MET A 116 9.37 -0.54 -13.17
CA MET A 116 7.90 -0.50 -13.28
C MET A 116 7.30 0.84 -12.84
N MET A 117 8.03 1.64 -12.07
CA MET A 117 7.56 2.98 -11.69
C MET A 117 7.60 3.92 -12.90
N PRO A 118 6.49 4.62 -13.20
CA PRO A 118 6.48 5.60 -14.26
C PRO A 118 7.43 6.76 -13.94
N GLY A 119 8.14 7.28 -14.95
CA GLY A 119 9.11 8.35 -14.74
C GLY A 119 8.50 9.68 -14.27
N HIS A 120 7.23 9.94 -14.61
CA HIS A 120 6.45 11.13 -14.24
C HIS A 120 4.96 10.81 -14.14
N ARG A 121 4.31 11.13 -13.01
CA ARG A 121 2.85 11.24 -12.78
C ARG A 121 2.02 10.35 -13.72
N GLY A 122 2.35 9.07 -13.69
CA GLY A 122 1.74 8.08 -14.58
C GLY A 122 0.42 7.58 -14.02
N VAL A 123 0.08 6.33 -14.34
CA VAL A 123 -1.12 5.65 -13.82
C VAL A 123 -1.23 5.67 -12.29
N VAL A 124 -0.12 5.84 -11.56
CA VAL A 124 -0.10 5.99 -10.10
C VAL A 124 -0.82 7.27 -9.65
N HIS A 125 -0.86 8.32 -10.46
CA HIS A 125 -1.62 9.54 -10.16
C HIS A 125 -3.06 9.49 -10.73
N SER A 126 -3.77 8.38 -10.46
CA SER A 126 -5.14 8.17 -10.96
C SER A 126 -6.12 7.72 -9.88
N LEU A 127 -7.40 8.01 -10.11
CA LEU A 127 -8.49 7.47 -9.30
C LEU A 127 -8.60 5.95 -9.41
N LEU A 128 -8.15 5.35 -10.53
CA LEU A 128 -8.07 3.89 -10.65
C LEU A 128 -7.07 3.33 -9.63
N PHE A 129 -5.88 3.91 -9.51
CA PHE A 129 -4.89 3.47 -8.52
C PHE A 129 -5.35 3.76 -7.09
N ALA A 130 -6.06 4.88 -6.85
CA ALA A 130 -6.72 5.11 -5.57
C ALA A 130 -7.72 3.99 -5.22
N ALA A 131 -8.52 3.55 -6.20
CA ALA A 131 -9.49 2.47 -6.02
C ALA A 131 -8.80 1.12 -5.77
N VAL A 132 -7.72 0.82 -6.49
CA VAL A 132 -6.89 -0.36 -6.25
C VAL A 132 -6.32 -0.34 -4.83
N TYR A 133 -5.79 0.81 -4.39
CA TYR A 133 -5.27 0.97 -3.03
C TYR A 133 -6.36 0.74 -1.97
N GLY A 134 -7.54 1.35 -2.15
CA GLY A 134 -8.69 1.12 -1.27
C GLY A 134 -9.17 -0.33 -1.25
N ALA A 135 -9.22 -1.00 -2.40
CA ALA A 135 -9.58 -2.40 -2.50
C ALA A 135 -8.56 -3.31 -1.82
N LEU A 136 -7.26 -3.06 -1.99
CA LEU A 136 -6.20 -3.80 -1.31
C LEU A 136 -6.26 -3.60 0.21
N ALA A 137 -6.55 -2.37 0.67
CA ALA A 137 -6.75 -2.08 2.08
C ALA A 137 -7.95 -2.85 2.66
N PHE A 138 -9.08 -2.89 1.96
CA PHE A 138 -10.25 -3.72 2.31
C PHE A 138 -9.87 -5.20 2.42
N LEU A 139 -9.23 -5.76 1.39
CA LEU A 139 -8.85 -7.17 1.36
C LEU A 139 -7.87 -7.53 2.48
N LEU A 140 -6.90 -6.65 2.75
CA LEU A 140 -5.92 -6.83 3.81
C LEU A 140 -6.60 -6.96 5.17
N VAL A 141 -7.56 -6.11 5.50
CA VAL A 141 -8.15 -6.12 6.84
C VAL A 141 -9.25 -7.18 6.99
N GLU A 142 -10.08 -7.39 5.97
CA GLU A 142 -11.15 -8.40 6.02
C GLU A 142 -10.55 -9.81 6.01
N TYR A 143 -9.72 -10.13 5.02
CA TYR A 143 -9.20 -11.49 4.85
C TYR A 143 -7.86 -11.70 5.53
N GLY A 144 -7.03 -10.67 5.65
CA GLY A 144 -5.72 -10.77 6.29
C GLY A 144 -5.75 -10.62 7.81
N LEU A 145 -6.61 -9.72 8.34
CA LEU A 145 -6.72 -9.46 9.78
C LEU A 145 -8.01 -10.02 10.41
N GLY A 146 -8.93 -10.55 9.61
CA GLY A 146 -10.17 -11.14 10.09
C GLY A 146 -11.19 -10.12 10.64
N MET A 147 -11.10 -8.87 10.17
CA MET A 147 -12.04 -7.81 10.56
C MET A 147 -13.40 -7.99 9.86
N GLY A 148 -14.47 -7.43 10.43
CA GLY A 148 -15.80 -7.49 9.85
C GLY A 148 -15.87 -6.74 8.50
N THR A 149 -16.76 -7.19 7.60
CA THR A 149 -16.90 -6.57 6.27
C THR A 149 -17.21 -5.07 6.34
N GLY A 150 -18.03 -4.63 7.29
CA GLY A 150 -18.33 -3.20 7.46
C GLY A 150 -17.12 -2.38 7.91
N GLU A 151 -16.26 -2.95 8.75
CA GLU A 151 -14.99 -2.35 9.15
C GLU A 151 -14.02 -2.29 7.97
N GLY A 152 -13.95 -3.38 7.19
CA GLY A 152 -13.13 -3.45 6.00
C GLY A 152 -13.53 -2.43 4.96
N LEU A 153 -14.83 -2.28 4.71
CA LEU A 153 -15.36 -1.28 3.76
C LEU A 153 -15.01 0.14 4.19
N TYR A 154 -15.09 0.43 5.50
CA TYR A 154 -14.64 1.70 6.04
C TYR A 154 -13.14 1.93 5.81
N VAL A 155 -12.30 0.94 6.13
CA VAL A 155 -10.84 1.05 5.96
C VAL A 155 -10.47 1.25 4.50
N GLY A 156 -11.11 0.53 3.57
CA GLY A 156 -10.93 0.71 2.14
C GLY A 156 -11.35 2.11 1.66
N PHE A 157 -12.48 2.62 2.16
CA PHE A 157 -12.94 3.99 1.89
C PHE A 157 -11.95 5.04 2.42
N ALA A 158 -11.41 4.85 3.62
CA ALA A 158 -10.39 5.73 4.19
C ALA A 158 -9.11 5.72 3.33
N ALA A 159 -8.58 4.55 3.01
CA ALA A 159 -7.40 4.41 2.15
C ALA A 159 -7.59 5.11 0.79
N PHE A 160 -8.73 4.87 0.12
CA PHE A 160 -9.11 5.55 -1.13
C PHE A 160 -9.15 7.08 -0.97
N SER A 161 -9.77 7.57 0.11
CA SER A 161 -9.91 9.00 0.36
C SER A 161 -8.58 9.68 0.62
N GLY A 162 -7.64 9.00 1.29
CA GLY A 162 -6.29 9.51 1.54
C GLY A 162 -5.49 9.64 0.25
N TYR A 163 -5.57 8.62 -0.60
CA TYR A 163 -5.00 8.68 -1.95
C TYR A 163 -5.61 9.81 -2.79
N THR A 164 -6.93 9.98 -2.72
CA THR A 164 -7.62 11.04 -3.45
C THR A 164 -7.23 12.42 -2.93
N LEU A 165 -7.00 12.58 -1.63
CA LEU A 165 -6.47 13.82 -1.04
C LEU A 165 -5.15 14.22 -1.71
N HIS A 166 -4.23 13.28 -1.91
CA HIS A 166 -2.97 13.54 -2.62
C HIS A 166 -3.23 14.14 -4.00
N LEU A 167 -4.07 13.49 -4.81
CA LEU A 167 -4.40 13.94 -6.17
C LEU A 167 -5.03 15.34 -6.18
N ILE A 168 -5.89 15.64 -5.21
CA ILE A 168 -6.50 16.97 -5.03
C ILE A 168 -5.44 18.02 -4.71
N LEU A 169 -4.52 17.73 -3.79
CA LEU A 169 -3.43 18.64 -3.41
C LEU A 169 -2.50 18.92 -4.59
N ASP A 170 -2.25 17.92 -5.41
CA ASP A 170 -1.45 18.01 -6.62
C ASP A 170 -2.16 18.66 -7.81
N ARG A 171 -3.48 18.89 -7.67
CA ARG A 171 -4.39 19.38 -8.70
C ARG A 171 -4.32 18.53 -9.97
N ASP A 172 -4.05 17.24 -9.80
CA ASP A 172 -3.82 16.30 -10.88
C ASP A 172 -4.66 15.05 -10.63
N ILE A 173 -5.90 15.12 -11.13
CA ILE A 173 -6.88 14.05 -10.99
C ILE A 173 -7.07 13.44 -12.37
N SER A 174 -6.35 12.35 -12.64
CA SER A 174 -6.65 11.49 -13.77
C SER A 174 -7.64 10.39 -13.38
N LEU A 175 -8.47 9.96 -14.33
CA LEU A 175 -9.30 8.76 -14.16
C LEU A 175 -8.49 7.47 -14.29
N LEU A 176 -7.44 7.50 -15.13
CA LEU A 176 -6.60 6.36 -15.52
C LEU A 176 -5.11 6.69 -15.37
#